data_AF-A0A095VGS9-F1
#
_entry.id   AF-A0A095VGS9-F1
#
_cell.length_a   1.000
_cell.length_b   1.000
_cell.length_c   1.000
_cell.angle_alpha   90.00
_cell.angle_beta   90.00
_cell.angle_gamma   90.00
#
_symmetry.space_group_name_H-M   'P 1'
#
loop_
_entity.id
_entity.type
_entity.pdbx_description
1 polymer ?
#
loop_
_entity_poly.entity_id
_entity_poly.type
_entity_poly.pdbx_seq_one_letter_code
_entity_poly.pdbx_strand_id
1 'polypeptide(L)' 'MDREDLLAQMIATPAIDRSFTDWPEVLSNYAECLAALQSRLDQKDMERLIRVGADFYRTLARAEQYRSNSVWEDRSS' A
#
# COMPACT_ATOMS: atom_id res chain seq x y z
N MET A 1 -6.14 -20.88 -6.81
CA MET A 1 -5.77 -19.53 -7.26
C MET A 1 -4.29 -19.39 -6.98
N ASP A 2 -3.50 -19.19 -8.02
CA ASP A 2 -2.07 -18.99 -7.87
C ASP A 2 -1.73 -17.50 -7.65
N ARG A 3 -0.44 -17.17 -7.58
CA ARG A 3 0.02 -15.79 -7.37
C ARG A 3 -0.31 -14.87 -8.55
N GLU A 4 -0.25 -15.37 -9.78
CA GLU A 4 -0.46 -14.58 -10.99
C GLU A 4 -1.95 -14.25 -11.15
N ASP A 5 -2.83 -15.21 -10.86
CA ASP A 5 -4.27 -15.01 -10.76
C ASP A 5 -4.61 -13.88 -9.76
N LEU A 6 -4.02 -13.93 -8.57
CA LEU A 6 -4.24 -12.94 -7.52
C LEU A 6 -3.79 -11.54 -7.97
N LEU A 7 -2.63 -11.44 -8.62
CA LEU A 7 -2.13 -10.17 -9.13
C LEU A 7 -3.04 -9.61 -10.23
N ALA A 8 -3.43 -10.44 -11.19
CA ALA A 8 -4.34 -10.05 -12.25
C ALA A 8 -5.68 -9.55 -11.67
N GLN A 9 -6.20 -10.23 -10.65
CA GLN A 9 -7.40 -9.79 -9.96
C GLN A 9 -7.21 -8.45 -9.23
N MET A 10 -6.08 -8.24 -8.54
CA MET A 10 -5.80 -6.95 -7.88
C MET A 10 -5.77 -5.79 -8.89
N ILE A 11 -5.22 -6.01 -10.09
CA ILE A 11 -5.15 -5.00 -11.15
C ILE A 11 -6.54 -4.72 -11.76
N ALA A 12 -7.34 -5.78 -11.96
CA ALA A 12 -8.66 -5.66 -12.59
C ALA A 12 -9.76 -5.19 -11.64
N THR A 13 -9.55 -5.28 -10.32
CA THR A 13 -10.56 -4.91 -9.32
C THR A 13 -10.75 -3.39 -9.31
N PRO A 14 -11.98 -2.89 -9.55
CA PRO A 14 -12.26 -1.46 -9.42
C PRO A 14 -11.99 -1.00 -7.99
N ALA A 15 -11.16 0.03 -7.85
CA ALA A 15 -10.85 0.65 -6.57
C ALA A 15 -11.20 2.15 -6.62
N ILE A 16 -11.34 2.75 -5.43
CA ILE A 16 -11.50 4.21 -5.32
C ILE A 16 -10.26 4.87 -5.92
N ASP A 17 -10.47 5.78 -6.87
CA ASP A 17 -9.41 6.61 -7.41
C ASP A 17 -9.04 7.68 -6.38
N ARG A 18 -7.97 7.43 -5.63
CA ARG A 18 -7.51 8.27 -4.52
C ARG A 18 -6.36 9.16 -4.98
N SER A 19 -6.28 10.37 -4.43
CA SER A 19 -5.07 11.17 -4.62
C SER A 19 -3.89 10.41 -4.03
N PHE A 20 -2.73 10.55 -4.66
CA PHE A 20 -1.52 9.93 -4.16
C PHE A 20 -1.16 10.40 -2.74
N THR A 21 -1.58 11.61 -2.35
CA THR A 21 -1.42 12.14 -0.97
C THR A 21 -2.19 11.35 0.08
N ASP A 22 -3.19 10.58 -0.32
CA ASP A 22 -4.09 9.84 0.58
C ASP A 22 -3.56 8.43 0.88
N TRP A 23 -2.31 8.14 0.50
CA TRP A 23 -1.64 6.87 0.77
C TRP A 23 -1.62 6.44 2.25
N PRO A 24 -1.61 7.35 3.27
CA PRO A 24 -1.73 6.92 4.65
C PRO A 24 -3.08 6.25 4.95
N GLU A 25 -4.17 6.71 4.32
CA GLU A 25 -5.50 6.11 4.47
C GLU A 25 -5.54 4.71 3.83
N VAL A 26 -4.86 4.50 2.71
CA VAL A 26 -4.73 3.18 2.07
C VAL A 26 -4.07 2.18 3.02
N LEU A 27 -3.01 2.57 3.73
CA LEU A 27 -2.38 1.72 4.75
C LEU A 27 -3.25 1.50 5.98
N SER A 28 -4.03 2.52 6.39
CA SER A 28 -4.99 2.36 7.48
C SER A 28 -6.03 1.29 7.14
N ASN A 29 -6.60 1.34 5.92
CA ASN A 29 -7.55 0.33 5.44
C ASN A 29 -6.92 -1.08 5.41
N TYR A 30 -5.65 -1.19 5.01
CA TYR A 30 -4.93 -2.46 5.07
C TYR A 30 -4.78 -2.97 6.52
N ALA A 31 -4.42 -2.10 7.46
CA ALA A 31 -4.30 -2.46 8.88
C ALA A 31 -5.64 -2.89 9.49
N GLU A 32 -6.75 -2.23 9.12
CA GLU A 32 -8.10 -2.62 9.52
C GLU A 32 -8.46 -4.03 9.02
N CYS A 33 -8.13 -4.35 7.76
CA CYS A 33 -8.29 -5.71 7.23
C CYS A 33 -7.49 -6.73 8.04
N LEU A 34 -6.25 -6.42 8.42
CA LEU A 34 -5.44 -7.32 9.26
C LEU A 34 -6.04 -7.50 10.65
N ALA A 35 -6.52 -6.43 11.28
CA ALA A 35 -7.19 -6.50 12.59
C ALA A 35 -8.43 -7.40 12.53
N ALA A 36 -9.25 -7.29 11.48
CA ALA A 36 -10.42 -8.14 11.28
C ALA A 36 -10.06 -9.62 11.06
N LEU A 37 -8.90 -9.90 10.46
CA LEU A 37 -8.40 -11.25 10.19
C LEU A 37 -7.56 -11.83 11.33
N GLN A 38 -7.22 -11.07 12.36
CA GLN A 38 -6.28 -11.46 13.41
C GLN A 38 -6.59 -12.80 14.07
N SER A 39 -7.87 -13.08 14.32
CA SER A 39 -8.29 -14.35 14.96
C SER A 39 -8.16 -15.58 14.05
N ARG A 40 -7.98 -15.38 12.74
CA ARG A 40 -7.94 -16.43 11.72
C ARG A 40 -6.54 -16.70 11.18
N LEU A 41 -5.58 -15.86 11.55
CA LEU A 41 -4.19 -15.95 11.10
C LEU A 41 -3.33 -16.49 12.23
N ASP A 42 -2.37 -17.33 11.88
CA ASP A 42 -1.31 -17.64 12.82
C ASP A 42 -0.37 -16.42 12.98
N GLN A 43 0.47 -16.47 14.01
CA GLN A 43 1.38 -15.38 14.32
C GLN A 43 2.38 -15.12 13.18
N LYS A 44 2.83 -16.16 12.48
CA LYS A 44 3.86 -16.05 11.43
C LYS A 44 3.29 -15.37 10.20
N ASP A 45 2.07 -15.71 9.81
CA ASP A 45 1.36 -15.10 8.70
C ASP A 45 0.99 -13.65 9.02
N MET A 46 0.57 -13.37 10.26
CA MET A 46 0.36 -11.99 10.73
C MET A 46 1.65 -11.15 10.62
N GLU A 47 2.77 -11.65 11.12
CA GLU A 47 4.07 -10.96 11.03
C GLU A 47 4.50 -10.74 9.57
N ARG A 48 4.26 -11.72 8.69
CA ARG A 48 4.55 -11.58 7.27
C ARG A 48 3.71 -10.49 6.61
N LEU A 49 2.41 -10.42 6.92
CA LEU A 49 1.51 -9.41 6.40
C LEU A 49 1.88 -8.00 6.91
N ILE A 50 2.25 -7.87 8.19
CA ILE A 50 2.77 -6.61 8.74
C ILE A 50 4.01 -6.15 7.97
N ARG A 51 4.94 -7.06 7.64
CA ARG A 51 6.14 -6.73 6.85
C ARG A 51 5.78 -6.23 5.45
N VAL A 52 4.82 -6.87 4.78
CA VAL A 52 4.33 -6.43 3.47
C VAL A 52 3.72 -5.02 3.55
N GLY A 53 2.91 -4.74 4.58
CA GLY A 53 2.39 -3.40 4.84
C GLY A 53 3.49 -2.35 5.03
N ALA A 54 4.57 -2.70 5.76
CA ALA A 54 5.72 -1.82 5.94
C ALA A 54 6.48 -1.55 4.62
N ASP A 55 6.52 -2.52 3.71
CA ASP A 55 7.14 -2.33 2.39
C ASP A 55 6.29 -1.44 1.49
N PHE A 56 4.96 -1.54 1.55
CA PHE A 56 4.06 -0.58 0.90
C PHE A 56 4.27 0.83 1.44
N TYR A 57 4.33 1.01 2.77
CA TYR A 57 4.63 2.30 3.40
C TYR A 57 5.91 2.94 2.84
N ARG A 58 7.02 2.20 2.86
CA ARG A 58 8.31 2.75 2.41
C ARG A 58 8.30 3.12 0.94
N THR A 59 7.61 2.31 0.12
CA THR A 59 7.50 2.54 -1.32
C THR A 59 6.68 3.80 -1.61
N LEU A 60 5.52 3.93 -0.97
CA LEU A 60 4.62 5.08 -1.14
C LEU A 60 5.26 6.37 -0.60
N ALA A 61 5.83 6.32 0.61
CA ALA A 61 6.52 7.48 1.20
C ALA A 61 7.69 7.96 0.34
N ARG A 62 8.48 7.04 -0.24
CA ARG A 62 9.59 7.39 -1.14
C ARG A 62 9.08 8.01 -2.44
N ALA A 63 8.01 7.49 -3.03
CA ALA A 63 7.41 8.08 -4.22
C ALA A 63 6.85 9.50 -3.96
N GLU A 64 6.29 9.75 -2.77
CA GLU A 64 5.87 11.11 -2.36
C GLU A 64 7.02 12.07 -2.20
N GLN A 65 8.12 11.61 -1.62
CA GLN A 65 9.35 12.41 -1.54
C GLN A 65 9.88 12.77 -2.93
N TYR A 66 9.91 11.80 -3.87
CA TYR A 66 10.32 12.08 -5.25
C TYR A 66 9.42 13.09 -5.93
N ARG A 67 8.09 12.92 -5.82
CA ARG A 67 7.10 13.84 -6.41
C ARG A 67 7.23 15.24 -5.83
N SER A 68 7.43 15.36 -4.52
CA SER A 68 7.65 16.65 -3.87
C SER A 68 8.90 17.31 -4.47
N ASN A 69 10.05 16.63 -4.43
CA ASN A 69 11.33 17.18 -4.88
C ASN A 69 11.33 17.57 -6.37
N SER A 70 10.71 16.78 -7.25
CA SER A 70 10.63 17.11 -8.67
C SER A 70 9.75 18.33 -8.96
N VAL A 71 8.68 18.54 -8.19
CA VAL A 71 7.85 19.76 -8.27
C VAL A 71 8.63 21.01 -7.83
N TRP A 72 9.59 20.88 -6.90
CA TRP A 72 10.45 22.01 -6.51
C TRP A 72 11.50 22.34 -7.58
N GLU A 73 12.04 21.34 -8.28
CA GLU A 73 13.00 21.54 -9.38
C GLU A 73 12.35 22.22 -10.60
N ASP A 74 11.11 21.84 -10.95
CA ASP A 74 10.38 22.37 -12.12
C ASP A 74 9.91 23.83 -11.93
N ARG A 75 9.71 24.27 -10.67
CA ARG A 75 9.31 25.64 -10.32
C ARG A 75 10.47 26.61 -10.13
N SER A 76 11.71 26.10 -10.18
CA SER A 76 12.94 26.87 -9.98
C SER A 76 13.69 27.16 -11.29
N SER A 77 13.13 26.73 -12.44
CA SER A 77 13.65 26.98 -13.80
C SER A 77 12.87 28.07 -14.54
#